data_AF-A0AB37ZVK5-F1
#
_entry.id   AF-A0AB37ZVK5-F1
#
_cell.length_a   1.000
_cell.length_b   1.000
_cell.length_c   1.000
_cell.angle_alpha   90.00
_cell.angle_beta   90.00
_cell.angle_gamma   90.00
#
_symmetry.space_group_name_H-M   'P 1'
#
loop_
_entity.id
_entity.type
_entity.pdbx_description
1 polymer ?
#
loop_
_entity_poly.entity_id
_entity_poly.type
_entity_poly.pdbx_seq_one_letter_code
_entity_poly.pdbx_strand_id
1 'polypeptide(L)'
;MNLDSIWKKRQQLHLKKFSRYSKYIFNDHFVLVLLFLLGALAYQYSEFVKTVTPDFLWGKLLIVAIFSGSIFIGKLATFLEPADQVFLLAKEKEWGSYFSKAKKYSLILPAILLFFLAAAAMPMLFAGRTIGASDLLPIYATLILLKIIHLDLQELGLKIGDRIVRKKNDLYLACAAILSFSVAIFFHPWVAPVLVILYTMFLRKKVQVAYEARYPLYQWEQMIASEEQRKARINRVINLFTDVPQVKSKAKRRKYLDGLLRRVEGKGNSYQYLYARAFVRGTDYSGLFFRLSAIGMLLLLFTPSAGFSLGLSLLFLYLTGFQLLPLYFHFNENMLYRLYPTQHADKFAGFKRLLGYLLGVEGFLFAGIIFINNSLQTGLASIALNAGFIWLFTQFYMGGRTEKREAANY
;
A
#
# COMPACT_ATOMS: atom_id res chain seq x y z
N MET A 1 -19.63 30.65 -15.64
CA MET A 1 -19.11 29.79 -14.53
C MET A 1 -17.76 30.32 -14.06
N ASN A 2 -17.60 30.54 -12.75
CA ASN A 2 -16.33 31.01 -12.14
C ASN A 2 -15.44 29.79 -11.80
N LEU A 3 -14.12 29.87 -11.98
CA LEU A 3 -13.16 28.82 -11.62
C LEU A 3 -13.31 28.34 -10.17
N ASP A 4 -13.71 29.25 -9.27
CA ASP A 4 -13.96 28.93 -7.87
C ASP A 4 -15.13 27.98 -7.66
N SER A 5 -16.21 28.18 -8.41
CA SER A 5 -17.38 27.30 -8.38
C SER A 5 -17.04 25.93 -8.95
N ILE A 6 -16.20 25.88 -9.98
CA ILE A 6 -15.71 24.64 -10.60
C ILE A 6 -14.83 23.86 -9.61
N TRP A 7 -13.87 24.53 -8.95
CA TRP A 7 -13.02 23.92 -7.92
C TRP A 7 -13.86 23.30 -6.81
N LYS A 8 -14.79 24.06 -6.21
CA LYS A 8 -15.66 23.57 -5.12
C LYS A 8 -16.47 22.35 -5.56
N LYS A 9 -17.08 22.39 -6.74
CA LYS A 9 -17.85 21.27 -7.29
C LYS A 9 -16.98 20.02 -7.48
N ARG A 10 -15.80 20.16 -8.07
CA ARG A 10 -14.85 19.04 -8.29
C ARG A 10 -14.34 18.45 -6.99
N GLN A 11 -13.99 19.30 -6.03
CA GLN A 11 -13.58 18.88 -4.69
C GLN A 11 -14.68 18.07 -3.99
N GLN A 12 -15.93 18.55 -4.02
CA GLN A 12 -17.08 17.85 -3.44
C GLN A 12 -17.34 16.50 -4.12
N LEU A 13 -17.25 16.44 -5.44
CA LEU A 13 -17.39 15.18 -6.18
C LEU A 13 -16.29 14.17 -5.79
N HIS A 14 -15.05 14.64 -5.67
CA HIS A 14 -13.94 13.80 -5.21
C HIS A 14 -14.16 13.27 -3.80
N LEU A 15 -14.58 14.14 -2.87
CA LEU A 15 -14.88 13.76 -1.48
C LEU A 15 -16.05 12.78 -1.40
N LYS A 16 -17.13 12.99 -2.16
CA LYS A 16 -18.28 12.08 -2.22
C LYS A 16 -17.88 10.72 -2.76
N LYS A 17 -17.06 10.68 -3.81
CA LYS A 17 -16.50 9.43 -4.37
C LYS A 17 -15.66 8.72 -3.31
N PHE A 18 -14.71 9.42 -2.70
CA PHE A 18 -13.81 8.84 -1.68
C PHE A 18 -14.58 8.32 -0.46
N SER A 19 -15.54 9.09 0.07
CA SER A 19 -16.38 8.67 1.19
C SER A 19 -17.18 7.42 0.88
N ARG A 20 -17.77 7.33 -0.33
CA ARG A 20 -18.50 6.13 -0.77
C ARG A 20 -17.60 4.89 -0.76
N TYR A 21 -16.39 4.97 -1.29
CA TYR A 21 -15.46 3.84 -1.30
C TYR A 21 -14.88 3.52 0.08
N SER A 22 -14.63 4.53 0.91
CA SER A 22 -14.12 4.38 2.27
C SER A 22 -14.98 3.46 3.13
N LYS A 23 -16.31 3.51 2.98
CA LYS A 23 -17.24 2.63 3.71
C LYS A 23 -17.02 1.14 3.42
N TYR A 24 -16.59 0.81 2.20
CA TYR A 24 -16.29 -0.56 1.84
C TYR A 24 -14.87 -0.98 2.21
N ILE A 25 -13.91 -0.04 2.21
CA ILE A 25 -12.54 -0.28 2.65
C ILE A 25 -12.52 -0.57 4.15
N PHE A 26 -13.19 0.27 4.95
CA PHE A 26 -13.28 0.15 6.41
C PHE A 26 -14.57 -0.59 6.81
N ASN A 27 -14.71 -1.84 6.36
CA ASN A 27 -15.73 -2.76 6.86
C ASN A 27 -15.39 -3.20 8.31
N ASP A 28 -16.41 -3.47 9.14
CA ASP A 28 -16.32 -3.90 10.55
C ASP A 28 -15.22 -4.94 10.81
N HIS A 29 -15.12 -5.98 9.98
CA HIS A 29 -14.10 -7.02 10.15
C HIS A 29 -12.68 -6.51 9.88
N PHE A 30 -12.51 -5.67 8.85
CA PHE A 30 -11.21 -5.12 8.49
C PHE A 30 -10.72 -4.13 9.55
N VAL A 31 -11.63 -3.32 10.11
CA VAL A 31 -11.31 -2.37 11.18
C VAL A 31 -10.79 -3.10 12.41
N LEU A 32 -11.41 -4.21 12.81
CA LEU A 32 -10.94 -5.03 13.92
C LEU A 32 -9.52 -5.58 13.66
N VAL A 33 -9.27 -6.14 12.49
CA VAL A 33 -7.93 -6.64 12.11
C VAL A 33 -6.90 -5.50 12.16
N LEU A 34 -7.23 -4.33 11.60
CA LEU A 34 -6.34 -3.17 11.62
C LEU A 34 -6.05 -2.68 13.04
N LEU A 35 -7.04 -2.73 13.95
CA LEU A 35 -6.88 -2.34 15.35
C LEU A 35 -5.92 -3.29 16.07
N PHE A 36 -6.10 -4.61 15.95
CA PHE A 36 -5.16 -5.58 16.51
C PHE A 36 -3.76 -5.40 15.93
N LEU A 37 -3.67 -5.12 14.62
CA LEU A 37 -2.40 -4.92 13.95
C LEU A 37 -1.64 -3.69 14.42
N LEU A 38 -2.33 -2.55 14.49
CA LEU A 38 -1.75 -1.30 14.99
C LEU A 38 -1.40 -1.43 16.48
N GLY A 39 -2.23 -2.11 17.27
CA GLY A 39 -1.95 -2.38 18.67
C GLY A 39 -0.69 -3.22 18.87
N ALA A 40 -0.55 -4.30 18.10
CA ALA A 40 0.63 -5.16 18.17
C ALA A 40 1.90 -4.46 17.67
N LEU A 41 1.80 -3.68 16.59
CA LEU A 41 2.88 -2.82 16.10
C LEU A 41 3.30 -1.78 17.15
N ALA A 42 2.33 -1.13 17.80
CA ALA A 42 2.60 -0.13 18.84
C ALA A 42 3.25 -0.76 20.08
N TYR A 43 2.80 -1.94 20.50
CA TYR A 43 3.41 -2.69 21.60
C TYR A 43 4.87 -3.06 21.30
N GLN A 44 5.14 -3.64 20.12
CA GLN A 44 6.49 -4.02 19.72
C GLN A 44 7.40 -2.80 19.57
N TYR A 45 6.87 -1.70 19.01
CA TYR A 45 7.59 -0.43 18.92
C TYR A 45 7.92 0.12 20.31
N SER A 46 7.00 0.04 21.26
CA SER A 46 7.23 0.48 22.64
C SER A 46 8.34 -0.33 23.32
N GLU A 47 8.35 -1.66 23.18
CA GLU A 47 9.43 -2.50 23.68
C GLU A 47 10.76 -2.19 22.99
N PHE A 48 10.76 -2.00 21.66
CA PHE A 48 11.96 -1.61 20.93
C PHE A 48 12.55 -0.28 21.44
N VAL A 49 11.71 0.74 21.63
CA VAL A 49 12.15 2.06 22.13
C VAL A 49 12.81 1.96 23.51
N LYS A 50 12.39 1.03 24.38
CA LYS A 50 13.04 0.82 25.70
C LYS A 50 14.47 0.29 25.59
N THR A 51 14.80 -0.42 24.52
CA THR A 51 16.15 -0.98 24.29
C THR A 51 17.12 0.01 23.64
N VAL A 52 16.64 1.19 23.24
CA VAL A 52 17.46 2.19 22.53
C VAL A 52 18.40 2.89 23.49
N THR A 53 19.70 2.81 23.22
CA THR A 53 20.72 3.57 23.93
C THR A 53 20.84 5.00 23.37
N PRO A 54 21.31 5.98 24.17
CA PRO A 54 21.40 7.37 23.74
C PRO A 54 22.26 7.67 22.50
N ASP A 55 23.28 6.84 22.29
CA ASP A 55 24.21 6.96 21.16
C ASP A 55 23.85 6.06 19.97
N PHE A 56 22.60 5.60 19.87
CA PHE A 56 22.16 4.77 18.76
C PHE A 56 22.09 5.57 17.44
N LEU A 57 23.24 5.71 16.78
CA LEU A 57 23.41 6.46 15.53
C LEU A 57 22.53 5.93 14.39
N TRP A 58 22.42 4.61 14.26
CA TRP A 58 21.59 3.96 13.24
C TRP A 58 20.13 4.37 13.34
N GLY A 59 19.62 4.56 14.55
CA GLY A 59 18.26 5.03 14.78
C GLY A 59 18.05 6.47 14.32
N LYS A 60 18.96 7.37 14.69
CA LYS A 60 18.94 8.78 14.26
C LYS A 60 18.99 8.89 12.73
N LEU A 61 19.88 8.14 12.07
CA LEU A 61 19.98 8.10 10.60
C LEU A 61 18.72 7.54 9.93
N LEU A 62 18.11 6.52 10.52
CA LEU A 62 16.86 5.94 10.02
C LEU A 62 15.72 6.97 10.09
N ILE A 63 15.63 7.77 11.15
CA ILE A 63 14.65 8.86 11.26
C ILE A 63 14.90 9.93 10.21
N VAL A 64 16.16 10.35 9.99
CA VAL A 64 16.51 11.28 8.90
C VAL A 64 16.02 10.74 7.56
N ALA A 65 16.33 9.48 7.24
CA ALA A 65 15.93 8.86 5.98
C ALA A 65 14.40 8.80 5.82
N ILE A 66 13.68 8.42 6.89
CA ILE A 66 12.21 8.38 6.90
C ILE A 66 11.62 9.77 6.69
N PHE A 67 12.08 10.78 7.43
CA PHE A 67 11.59 12.16 7.31
C PHE A 67 11.89 12.73 5.93
N SER A 68 13.11 12.59 5.41
CA SER A 68 13.47 13.03 4.06
C SER A 68 12.64 12.33 2.98
N GLY A 69 12.44 11.02 3.08
CA GLY A 69 11.64 10.25 2.14
C GLY A 69 10.14 10.61 2.20
N SER A 70 9.64 10.93 3.38
CA SER A 70 8.21 11.23 3.60
C SER A 70 7.71 12.46 2.85
N ILE A 71 8.59 13.43 2.57
CA ILE A 71 8.25 14.66 1.83
C ILE A 71 7.73 14.36 0.42
N PHE A 72 8.23 13.29 -0.22
CA PHE A 72 7.84 12.91 -1.58
C PHE A 72 6.49 12.18 -1.64
N ILE A 73 5.89 11.84 -0.49
CA ILE A 73 4.62 11.12 -0.42
C ILE A 73 3.47 12.07 -0.78
N GLY A 74 2.78 11.80 -1.88
CA GLY A 74 1.62 12.58 -2.33
C GLY A 74 1.93 13.50 -3.52
N LYS A 75 0.90 13.74 -4.32
CA LYS A 75 0.95 14.52 -5.56
C LYS A 75 -0.11 15.62 -5.53
N LEU A 76 0.17 16.73 -6.18
CA LEU A 76 -0.77 17.84 -6.37
C LEU A 76 -2.05 17.34 -7.06
N ALA A 77 -3.20 17.55 -6.41
CA ALA A 77 -4.51 17.22 -6.94
C ALA A 77 -5.09 18.42 -7.68
N THR A 78 -4.88 18.49 -8.99
CA THR A 78 -5.33 19.60 -9.82
C THR A 78 -6.78 19.45 -10.26
N PHE A 79 -7.36 18.25 -10.19
CA PHE A 79 -8.73 17.95 -10.65
C PHE A 79 -9.04 18.46 -12.08
N LEU A 80 -8.02 18.54 -12.92
CA LEU A 80 -8.17 18.83 -14.34
C LEU A 80 -8.89 17.69 -15.05
N GLU A 81 -9.64 18.08 -16.09
CA GLU A 81 -10.33 17.18 -17.00
C GLU A 81 -9.88 17.45 -18.45
N PRO A 82 -9.92 16.45 -19.34
CA PRO A 82 -9.48 16.62 -20.73
C PRO A 82 -10.23 17.72 -21.49
N ALA A 83 -11.46 18.05 -21.09
CA ALA A 83 -12.23 19.14 -21.68
C ALA A 83 -11.66 20.54 -21.32
N ASP A 84 -10.92 20.68 -20.20
CA ASP A 84 -10.45 21.98 -19.71
C ASP A 84 -9.45 22.64 -20.66
N GLN A 85 -8.67 21.85 -21.40
CA GLN A 85 -7.71 22.38 -22.39
C GLN A 85 -8.38 23.14 -23.53
N VAL A 86 -9.65 22.84 -23.84
CA VAL A 86 -10.39 23.50 -24.92
C VAL A 86 -11.22 24.66 -24.36
N PHE A 87 -11.93 24.43 -23.25
CA PHE A 87 -12.90 25.41 -22.73
C PHE A 87 -12.31 26.45 -21.77
N LEU A 88 -11.22 26.13 -21.07
CA LEU A 88 -10.67 26.96 -19.99
C LEU A 88 -9.27 27.52 -20.29
N LEU A 89 -8.73 27.25 -21.49
CA LEU A 89 -7.48 27.83 -21.97
C LEU A 89 -7.53 29.36 -22.00
N ALA A 90 -8.65 29.95 -22.43
CA ALA A 90 -8.84 31.39 -22.47
C ALA A 90 -8.73 32.08 -21.09
N LYS A 91 -8.86 31.32 -20.00
CA LYS A 91 -8.80 31.81 -18.61
C LYS A 91 -7.48 31.51 -17.90
N GLU A 92 -6.42 31.16 -18.64
CA GLU A 92 -5.15 30.70 -18.07
C GLU A 92 -4.57 31.59 -16.96
N LYS A 93 -4.69 32.92 -17.09
CA LYS A 93 -4.21 33.89 -16.09
C LYS A 93 -4.91 33.76 -14.73
N GLU A 94 -6.15 33.28 -14.68
CA GLU A 94 -6.92 33.11 -13.44
C GLU A 94 -6.58 31.80 -12.69
N TRP A 95 -5.83 30.87 -13.31
CA TRP A 95 -5.54 29.55 -12.73
C TRP A 95 -4.58 29.56 -11.54
N GLY A 96 -3.81 30.64 -11.33
CA GLY A 96 -2.95 30.75 -10.14
C GLY A 96 -3.75 30.66 -8.82
N SER A 97 -4.92 31.30 -8.76
CA SER A 97 -5.83 31.21 -7.61
C SER A 97 -6.37 29.79 -7.42
N TYR A 98 -6.68 29.11 -8.54
CA TYR A 98 -7.13 27.73 -8.54
C TYR A 98 -6.05 26.78 -8.00
N PHE A 99 -4.81 26.89 -8.46
CA PHE A 99 -3.70 26.04 -7.99
C PHE A 99 -3.32 26.33 -6.54
N SER A 100 -3.45 27.57 -6.06
CA SER A 100 -3.31 27.87 -4.63
C SER A 100 -4.30 27.07 -3.77
N LYS A 101 -5.55 26.96 -4.20
CA LYS A 101 -6.57 26.12 -3.53
C LYS A 101 -6.25 24.63 -3.65
N ALA A 102 -5.79 24.20 -4.82
CA ALA A 102 -5.34 22.82 -5.05
C ALA A 102 -4.19 22.41 -4.14
N LYS A 103 -3.19 23.29 -3.95
CA LYS A 103 -2.07 23.09 -3.03
C LYS A 103 -2.55 23.00 -1.59
N LYS A 104 -3.38 23.94 -1.12
CA LYS A 104 -3.94 23.92 0.24
C LYS A 104 -4.68 22.61 0.52
N TYR A 105 -5.53 22.17 -0.41
CA TYR A 105 -6.23 20.88 -0.27
C TYR A 105 -5.26 19.69 -0.30
N SER A 106 -4.28 19.69 -1.21
CA SER A 106 -3.29 18.62 -1.34
C SER A 106 -2.33 18.54 -0.15
N LEU A 107 -2.22 19.60 0.65
CA LEU A 107 -1.40 19.65 1.86
C LEU A 107 -2.08 18.97 3.05
N ILE A 108 -3.42 18.91 3.12
CA ILE A 108 -4.17 18.42 4.29
C ILE A 108 -3.77 16.99 4.65
N LEU A 109 -3.85 16.06 3.69
CA LEU A 109 -3.57 14.64 3.95
C LEU A 109 -2.09 14.40 4.31
N PRO A 110 -1.11 14.92 3.56
CA PRO A 110 0.29 14.84 3.96
C PRO A 110 0.56 15.50 5.31
N ALA A 111 -0.02 16.65 5.65
CA ALA A 111 0.20 17.30 6.93
C ALA A 111 -0.23 16.40 8.11
N ILE A 112 -1.41 15.77 8.01
CA ILE A 112 -1.89 14.81 9.01
C ILE A 112 -0.94 13.61 9.11
N LEU A 113 -0.54 13.01 7.98
CA LEU A 113 0.39 11.88 7.97
C LEU A 113 1.76 12.23 8.54
N LEU A 114 2.30 13.41 8.20
CA LEU A 114 3.59 13.89 8.71
C LEU A 114 3.53 14.22 10.20
N PHE A 115 2.37 14.68 10.71
CA PHE A 115 2.17 14.88 12.14
C PHE A 115 2.24 13.55 12.90
N PHE A 116 1.49 12.53 12.45
CA PHE A 116 1.55 11.21 13.06
C PHE A 116 2.93 10.57 12.93
N LEU A 117 3.63 10.79 11.81
CA LEU A 117 5.00 10.31 11.62
C LEU A 117 5.98 10.98 12.60
N ALA A 118 5.88 12.30 12.78
CA ALA A 118 6.69 13.04 13.74
C ALA A 118 6.40 12.61 15.18
N ALA A 119 5.11 12.46 15.53
CA ALA A 119 4.68 11.98 16.84
C ALA A 119 5.14 10.53 17.11
N ALA A 120 5.06 9.66 16.10
CA ALA A 120 5.55 8.28 16.22
C ALA A 120 7.07 8.21 16.41
N ALA A 121 7.84 9.09 15.77
CA ALA A 121 9.29 9.15 15.92
C ALA A 121 9.76 9.72 17.29
N MET A 122 8.89 10.43 18.01
CA MET A 122 9.27 11.14 19.23
C MET A 122 9.79 10.26 20.36
N PRO A 123 9.10 9.16 20.78
CA PRO A 123 9.58 8.29 21.85
C PRO A 123 11.02 7.81 21.65
N MET A 124 11.40 7.54 20.40
CA MET A 124 12.75 7.14 20.04
C MET A 124 13.78 8.28 20.16
N LEU A 125 13.40 9.51 19.84
CA LEU A 125 14.24 10.70 20.01
C LEU A 125 14.40 11.09 21.49
N PHE A 126 13.37 10.87 22.30
CA PHE A 126 13.41 11.09 23.75
C PHE A 126 14.28 10.09 24.50
N ALA A 127 14.18 8.81 24.14
CA ALA A 127 14.95 7.73 24.78
C ALA A 127 16.46 8.03 24.77
N GLY A 128 16.93 8.77 23.75
CA GLY A 128 18.33 9.16 23.65
C GLY A 128 18.73 10.50 24.27
N ARG A 129 17.86 11.14 25.08
CA ARG A 129 18.12 12.40 25.82
C ARG A 129 18.81 13.53 25.04
N THR A 130 18.57 13.65 23.73
CA THR A 130 19.04 14.80 22.93
C THR A 130 17.97 15.87 22.69
N ILE A 131 16.69 15.53 22.83
CA ILE A 131 15.56 16.33 22.31
C ILE A 131 14.38 16.29 23.31
N GLY A 132 13.75 17.44 23.57
CA GLY A 132 12.62 17.62 24.48
C GLY A 132 11.25 17.63 23.78
N ALA A 133 10.16 17.72 24.56
CA ALA A 133 8.79 17.71 24.01
C ALA A 133 8.47 18.97 23.20
N SER A 134 9.09 20.08 23.55
CA SER A 134 9.05 21.34 22.82
C SER A 134 9.58 21.22 21.39
N ASP A 135 10.44 20.24 21.12
CA ASP A 135 11.12 20.10 19.84
C ASP A 135 10.27 19.37 18.78
N LEU A 136 9.07 18.90 19.14
CA LEU A 136 8.09 18.39 18.17
C LEU A 136 7.70 19.49 17.19
N LEU A 137 7.44 20.69 17.71
CA LEU A 137 7.00 21.83 16.93
C LEU A 137 7.99 22.21 15.82
N PRO A 138 9.29 22.44 16.08
CA PRO A 138 10.24 22.77 15.02
C PRO A 138 10.47 21.62 14.02
N ILE A 139 10.45 20.36 14.47
CA ILE A 139 10.56 19.19 13.56
C ILE A 139 9.36 19.13 12.62
N TYR A 140 8.15 19.24 13.18
CA TYR A 140 6.92 19.23 12.40
C TYR A 140 6.80 20.45 11.48
N ALA A 141 7.21 21.63 11.95
CA ALA A 141 7.28 22.83 11.12
C ALA A 141 8.24 22.62 9.92
N THR A 142 9.40 22.02 10.15
CA THR A 142 10.37 21.69 9.09
C THR A 142 9.77 20.73 8.06
N LEU A 143 9.07 19.68 8.51
CA LEU A 143 8.36 18.73 7.64
C LEU A 143 7.30 19.43 6.77
N ILE A 144 6.49 20.30 7.36
CA ILE A 144 5.46 21.06 6.64
C ILE A 144 6.08 22.05 5.65
N LEU A 145 7.10 22.81 6.05
CA LEU A 145 7.74 23.79 5.18
C LEU A 145 8.35 23.11 3.95
N LEU A 146 9.10 22.03 4.14
CA LEU A 146 9.64 21.25 3.02
C LEU A 146 8.53 20.66 2.15
N LYS A 147 7.41 20.26 2.75
CA LYS A 147 6.25 19.75 2.00
C LYS A 147 5.59 20.83 1.15
N ILE A 148 5.47 22.05 1.65
CA ILE A 148 4.95 23.20 0.90
C ILE A 148 5.86 23.47 -0.31
N ILE A 149 7.18 23.50 -0.10
CA ILE A 149 8.16 23.67 -1.19
C ILE A 149 8.01 22.58 -2.24
N HIS A 150 7.84 21.32 -1.82
CA HIS A 150 7.61 20.23 -2.76
C HIS A 150 6.34 20.44 -3.62
N LEU A 151 5.25 20.93 -3.04
CA LEU A 151 4.03 21.25 -3.79
C LEU A 151 4.22 22.44 -4.73
N ASP A 152 4.98 23.45 -4.32
CA ASP A 152 5.34 24.59 -5.16
C ASP A 152 6.21 24.14 -6.36
N LEU A 153 7.19 23.26 -6.12
CA LEU A 153 8.01 22.67 -7.18
C LEU A 153 7.18 21.81 -8.14
N GLN A 154 6.15 21.11 -7.64
CA GLN A 154 5.22 20.36 -8.50
C GLN A 154 4.38 21.28 -9.38
N GLU A 155 3.87 22.39 -8.86
CA GLU A 155 3.15 23.40 -9.63
C GLU A 155 4.05 24.01 -10.72
N LEU A 156 5.29 24.35 -10.40
CA LEU A 156 6.27 24.81 -11.40
C LEU A 156 6.58 23.73 -12.43
N GLY A 157 6.63 22.47 -12.01
CA GLY A 157 6.78 21.31 -12.87
C GLY A 157 5.63 21.14 -13.88
N LEU A 158 4.47 21.77 -13.67
CA LEU A 158 3.37 21.82 -14.64
C LEU A 158 3.62 22.83 -15.77
N LYS A 159 4.45 23.86 -15.53
CA LYS A 159 4.83 24.87 -16.55
C LYS A 159 6.03 24.44 -17.40
N ILE A 160 7.05 23.85 -16.76
CA ILE A 160 8.36 23.59 -17.39
C ILE A 160 8.30 22.41 -18.38
N GLY A 161 7.46 21.41 -18.14
CA GLY A 161 7.28 20.26 -19.03
C GLY A 161 8.44 19.28 -19.13
N ASP A 162 9.65 19.71 -18.78
CA ASP A 162 10.87 18.92 -18.85
C ASP A 162 10.98 17.97 -17.65
N ARG A 163 11.18 16.68 -17.93
CA ARG A 163 11.37 15.64 -16.91
C ARG A 163 12.73 15.76 -16.22
N ILE A 164 13.76 16.24 -16.92
CA ILE A 164 15.12 16.37 -16.39
C ILE A 164 15.16 17.46 -15.33
N VAL A 165 14.60 18.63 -15.64
CA VAL A 165 14.53 19.77 -14.70
C VAL A 165 13.72 19.40 -13.46
N ARG A 166 12.57 18.71 -13.61
CA ARG A 166 11.77 18.21 -12.49
C ARG A 166 12.58 17.28 -11.57
N LYS A 167 13.29 16.30 -12.13
CA LYS A 167 14.14 15.38 -11.35
C LYS A 167 15.28 16.11 -10.64
N LYS A 168 15.90 17.11 -11.27
CA LYS A 168 16.96 17.92 -10.64
C LYS A 168 16.41 18.70 -9.45
N ASN A 169 15.25 19.32 -9.58
CA ASN A 169 14.60 20.04 -8.47
C ASN A 169 14.22 19.10 -7.32
N ASP A 170 13.70 17.91 -7.63
CA ASP A 170 13.40 16.89 -6.62
C ASP A 170 14.68 16.41 -5.90
N LEU A 171 15.80 16.28 -6.63
CA LEU A 171 17.10 15.92 -6.04
C LEU A 171 17.64 17.02 -5.12
N TYR A 172 17.57 18.29 -5.53
CA TYR A 172 17.98 19.41 -4.67
C TYR A 172 17.13 19.50 -3.40
N LEU A 173 15.82 19.26 -3.53
CA LEU A 173 14.94 19.19 -2.36
C LEU A 173 15.28 18.00 -1.46
N ALA A 174 15.61 16.82 -2.01
CA ALA A 174 16.04 15.67 -1.23
C ALA A 174 17.32 15.98 -0.43
N CYS A 175 18.31 16.61 -1.07
CA CYS A 175 19.55 17.03 -0.41
C CYS A 175 19.28 18.05 0.69
N ALA A 176 18.44 19.07 0.41
CA ALA A 176 18.05 20.07 1.40
C ALA A 176 17.29 19.45 2.59
N ALA A 177 16.43 18.46 2.34
CA ALA A 177 15.70 17.75 3.38
C ALA A 177 16.64 16.91 4.25
N ILE A 178 17.55 16.14 3.66
CA ILE A 178 18.55 15.34 4.39
C ILE A 178 19.42 16.27 5.26
N LEU A 179 19.91 17.37 4.68
CA LEU A 179 20.70 18.36 5.40
C LEU A 179 19.92 18.95 6.58
N SER A 180 18.68 19.40 6.35
CA SER A 180 17.85 20.05 7.38
C SER A 180 17.52 19.09 8.53
N PHE A 181 17.16 17.83 8.24
CA PHE A 181 16.88 16.85 9.29
C PHE A 181 18.15 16.36 10.00
N SER A 182 19.28 16.28 9.31
CA SER A 182 20.56 16.00 9.96
C SER A 182 20.90 17.09 10.97
N VAL A 183 20.74 18.37 10.58
CA VAL A 183 20.94 19.49 11.51
C VAL A 183 19.93 19.46 12.66
N ALA A 184 18.67 19.14 12.39
CA ALA A 184 17.62 19.05 13.40
C ALA A 184 17.93 18.01 14.49
N ILE A 185 18.40 16.82 14.09
CA ILE A 185 18.54 15.67 14.98
C ILE A 185 19.91 15.65 15.68
N PHE A 186 20.98 16.08 15.01
CA PHE A 186 22.34 16.03 15.57
C PHE A 186 22.76 17.30 16.30
N PHE A 187 22.24 18.48 15.92
CA PHE A 187 22.66 19.76 16.52
C PHE A 187 21.54 20.38 17.35
N HIS A 188 20.53 20.94 16.69
CA HIS A 188 19.44 21.62 17.37
C HIS A 188 18.18 21.71 16.49
N PRO A 189 17.02 21.21 16.97
CA PRO A 189 15.78 21.16 16.18
C PRO A 189 15.33 22.51 15.62
N TRP A 190 15.54 23.60 16.36
CA TRP A 190 15.09 24.94 15.97
C TRP A 190 15.89 25.59 14.83
N VAL A 191 17.08 25.08 14.51
CA VAL A 191 17.90 25.61 13.40
C VAL A 191 17.35 25.14 12.05
N ALA A 192 16.78 23.93 12.00
CA ALA A 192 16.24 23.33 10.79
C ALA A 192 15.15 24.16 10.08
N PRO A 193 14.10 24.69 10.76
CA PRO A 193 13.11 25.51 10.07
C PRO A 193 13.72 26.81 9.52
N VAL A 194 14.72 27.41 10.18
CA VAL A 194 15.43 28.59 9.68
C VAL A 194 16.18 28.28 8.39
N LEU A 195 16.90 27.15 8.32
CA LEU A 195 17.57 26.69 7.11
C LEU A 195 16.59 26.47 5.96
N VAL A 196 15.43 25.87 6.24
CA VAL A 196 14.39 25.68 5.22
C VAL A 196 13.84 27.02 4.74
N ILE A 197 13.63 28.01 5.62
CA ILE A 197 13.19 29.34 5.23
C ILE A 197 14.23 30.00 4.30
N LEU A 198 15.53 29.93 4.64
CA LEU A 198 16.59 30.44 3.77
C LEU A 198 16.59 29.75 2.40
N TYR A 199 16.41 28.42 2.37
CA TYR A 199 16.26 27.67 1.13
C TYR A 199 15.03 28.11 0.32
N THR A 200 13.89 28.39 0.97
CA THR A 200 12.69 28.92 0.29
C THR A 200 12.93 30.27 -0.33
N MET A 201 13.65 31.18 0.36
CA MET A 201 13.98 32.51 -0.16
C MET A 201 14.88 32.41 -1.40
N PHE A 202 15.88 31.52 -1.35
CA PHE A 202 16.76 31.26 -2.49
C PHE A 202 15.97 30.70 -3.68
N LEU A 203 15.10 29.70 -3.45
CA LEU A 203 14.25 29.15 -4.49
C LEU A 203 13.31 30.19 -5.08
N ARG A 204 12.62 30.99 -4.26
CA ARG A 204 11.71 32.03 -4.73
C ARG A 204 12.42 33.04 -5.62
N LYS A 205 13.62 33.50 -5.24
CA LYS A 205 14.42 34.41 -6.07
C LYS A 205 14.78 33.79 -7.41
N LYS A 206 15.19 32.51 -7.44
CA LYS A 206 15.52 31.79 -8.68
C LYS A 206 14.28 31.51 -9.54
N VAL A 207 13.15 31.19 -8.91
CA VAL A 207 11.87 30.84 -9.55
C VAL A 207 11.21 32.08 -10.16
N GLN A 208 11.05 33.14 -9.39
CA GLN A 208 10.35 34.35 -9.81
C GLN A 208 11.09 35.08 -10.94
N VAL A 209 12.43 35.11 -10.88
CA VAL A 209 13.23 35.87 -11.87
C VAL A 209 13.54 35.05 -13.13
N ALA A 210 13.91 33.76 -13.00
CA ALA A 210 14.40 32.99 -14.15
C ALA A 210 13.37 32.06 -14.78
N TYR A 211 12.41 31.53 -13.99
CA TYR A 211 11.46 30.54 -14.50
C TYR A 211 10.17 31.17 -15.01
N GLU A 212 9.62 32.18 -14.35
CA GLU A 212 8.42 32.89 -14.84
C GLU A 212 8.68 33.62 -16.17
N ALA A 213 9.89 34.16 -16.35
CA ALA A 213 10.30 34.78 -17.61
C ALA A 213 10.47 33.77 -18.76
N ARG A 214 10.85 32.51 -18.47
CA ARG A 214 11.15 31.48 -19.47
C ARG A 214 9.98 30.57 -19.81
N TYR A 215 9.03 30.38 -18.88
CA TYR A 215 7.87 29.49 -19.04
C TYR A 215 6.59 30.15 -18.51
N PRO A 216 6.04 31.15 -19.22
CA PRO A 216 4.84 31.85 -18.77
C PRO A 216 3.56 31.01 -18.91
N LEU A 217 3.54 30.03 -19.83
CA LEU A 217 2.36 29.23 -20.18
C LEU A 217 2.38 27.84 -19.52
N TYR A 218 1.20 27.36 -19.15
CA TYR A 218 0.97 26.01 -18.63
C TYR A 218 0.86 24.98 -19.75
N GLN A 219 1.44 23.80 -19.52
CA GLN A 219 1.38 22.71 -20.49
C GLN A 219 0.18 21.79 -20.20
N TRP A 220 -1.00 22.18 -20.70
CA TRP A 220 -2.28 21.52 -20.46
C TRP A 220 -2.28 20.00 -20.65
N GLU A 221 -1.72 19.51 -21.75
CA GLU A 221 -1.64 18.07 -22.04
C GLU A 221 -0.89 17.31 -20.93
N GLN A 222 0.26 17.84 -20.49
CA GLN A 222 1.03 17.23 -19.40
C GLN A 222 0.28 17.29 -18.06
N MET A 223 -0.40 18.41 -17.79
CA MET A 223 -1.17 18.56 -16.56
C MET A 223 -2.32 17.55 -16.49
N ILE A 224 -3.06 17.39 -17.59
CA ILE A 224 -4.16 16.43 -17.71
C ILE A 224 -3.62 15.00 -17.57
N ALA A 225 -2.56 14.65 -18.30
CA ALA A 225 -1.93 13.33 -18.20
C ALA A 225 -1.45 13.02 -16.77
N SER A 226 -0.88 14.00 -16.07
CA SER A 226 -0.43 13.83 -14.69
C SER A 226 -1.59 13.58 -13.71
N GLU A 227 -2.72 14.25 -13.93
CA GLU A 227 -3.93 14.12 -13.13
C GLU A 227 -4.67 12.80 -13.41
N GLU A 228 -4.72 12.36 -14.67
CA GLU A 228 -5.23 11.03 -15.03
C GLU A 228 -4.41 9.93 -14.39
N GLN A 229 -3.08 10.02 -14.43
CA GLN A 229 -2.20 9.07 -13.74
C GLN A 229 -2.44 9.07 -12.23
N ARG A 230 -2.69 10.24 -11.62
CA ARG A 230 -3.03 10.35 -10.19
C ARG A 230 -4.36 9.66 -9.89
N LYS A 231 -5.41 9.96 -10.65
CA LYS A 231 -6.74 9.31 -10.53
C LYS A 231 -6.63 7.79 -10.73
N ALA A 232 -5.85 7.32 -11.70
CA ALA A 232 -5.62 5.91 -11.96
C ALA A 232 -4.84 5.21 -10.83
N ARG A 233 -3.86 5.88 -10.19
CA ARG A 233 -3.20 5.35 -8.98
C ARG A 233 -4.18 5.19 -7.83
N ILE A 234 -5.01 6.19 -7.56
CA ILE A 234 -6.00 6.15 -6.48
C ILE A 234 -7.04 5.04 -6.73
N ASN A 235 -7.60 4.98 -7.94
CA ASN A 235 -8.58 3.95 -8.30
C ASN A 235 -7.99 2.54 -8.17
N ARG A 236 -6.70 2.33 -8.51
CA ARG A 236 -6.03 1.03 -8.31
C ARG A 236 -5.90 0.64 -6.85
N VAL A 237 -5.60 1.60 -5.96
CA VAL A 237 -5.56 1.35 -4.50
C VAL A 237 -6.96 0.98 -3.99
N ILE A 238 -7.99 1.71 -4.41
CA ILE A 238 -9.38 1.38 -4.06
C ILE A 238 -9.77 -0.02 -4.56
N ASN A 239 -9.30 -0.39 -5.77
CA ASN A 239 -9.52 -1.71 -6.36
C ASN A 239 -8.85 -2.87 -5.60
N LEU A 240 -7.95 -2.59 -4.65
CA LEU A 240 -7.46 -3.62 -3.74
C LEU A 240 -8.54 -4.04 -2.74
N PHE A 241 -9.51 -3.18 -2.45
CA PHE A 241 -10.54 -3.42 -1.44
C PHE A 241 -11.92 -3.61 -2.04
N THR A 242 -12.22 -2.94 -3.15
CA THR A 242 -13.53 -3.00 -3.83
C THR A 242 -13.43 -2.87 -5.33
N ASP A 243 -14.23 -3.61 -6.08
CA ASP A 243 -14.25 -3.50 -7.52
C ASP A 243 -14.75 -2.11 -7.96
N VAL A 244 -13.85 -1.36 -8.59
CA VAL A 244 -14.17 -0.05 -9.16
C VAL A 244 -14.45 -0.26 -10.65
N PRO A 245 -15.64 0.12 -11.17
CA PRO A 245 -16.01 -0.14 -12.57
C PRO A 245 -15.05 0.50 -13.59
N GLN A 246 -14.30 1.52 -13.17
CA GLN A 246 -13.30 2.23 -13.98
C GLN A 246 -11.99 1.44 -14.16
N VAL A 247 -11.75 0.39 -13.35
CA VAL A 247 -10.55 -0.47 -13.42
C VAL A 247 -11.00 -1.88 -13.79
N LYS A 248 -11.10 -2.19 -15.09
CA LYS A 248 -11.35 -3.57 -15.51
C LYS A 248 -10.13 -4.43 -15.14
N SER A 249 -10.32 -5.45 -14.31
CA SER A 249 -9.29 -6.45 -14.03
C SER A 249 -8.98 -7.20 -15.33
N LYS A 250 -7.85 -6.86 -15.97
CA LYS A 250 -7.35 -7.64 -17.10
C LYS A 250 -6.51 -8.78 -16.55
N ALA A 251 -6.85 -10.02 -16.91
CA ALA A 251 -5.99 -11.17 -16.67
C ALA A 251 -4.61 -10.90 -17.32
N LYS A 252 -3.59 -10.72 -16.48
CA LYS A 252 -2.23 -10.38 -16.93
C LYS A 252 -1.30 -11.55 -16.63
N ARG A 253 -0.51 -11.97 -17.61
CA ARG A 253 0.53 -12.99 -17.40
C ARG A 253 1.54 -12.49 -16.35
N ARG A 254 1.74 -13.30 -15.32
CA ARG A 254 2.71 -13.05 -14.24
C ARG A 254 3.89 -14.01 -14.42
N LYS A 255 4.92 -13.59 -15.18
CA LYS A 255 6.10 -14.44 -15.49
C LYS A 255 6.77 -15.03 -14.24
N TYR A 256 6.72 -14.33 -13.10
CA TYR A 256 7.28 -14.82 -11.82
C TYR A 256 6.53 -16.01 -11.22
N LEU A 257 5.25 -16.20 -11.56
CA LEU A 257 4.44 -17.34 -11.10
C LEU A 257 4.51 -18.53 -12.08
N ASP A 258 5.12 -18.37 -13.26
CA ASP A 258 5.29 -19.47 -14.22
C ASP A 258 6.18 -20.59 -13.61
N GLY A 259 7.11 -20.25 -12.71
CA GLY A 259 7.91 -21.24 -11.98
C GLY A 259 7.11 -22.07 -10.96
N LEU A 260 6.15 -21.42 -10.27
CA LEU A 260 5.21 -22.11 -9.38
C LEU A 260 4.27 -23.01 -10.20
N LEU A 261 3.80 -22.53 -11.36
CA LEU A 261 2.96 -23.27 -12.28
C LEU A 261 3.63 -24.59 -12.68
N ARG A 262 4.91 -24.55 -13.08
CA ARG A 262 5.71 -25.75 -13.44
C ARG A 262 5.89 -26.74 -12.30
N ARG A 263 5.91 -26.28 -11.04
CA ARG A 263 6.06 -27.15 -9.86
C ARG A 263 4.74 -27.78 -9.43
N VAL A 264 3.63 -27.10 -9.71
CA VAL A 264 2.26 -27.56 -9.44
C VAL A 264 1.68 -28.35 -10.63
N GLU A 265 2.30 -28.27 -11.81
CA GLU A 265 2.04 -29.09 -13.00
C GLU A 265 2.39 -30.56 -12.74
N GLY A 266 1.49 -31.28 -12.06
CA GLY A 266 1.55 -32.73 -11.98
C GLY A 266 1.31 -33.34 -13.37
N LYS A 267 2.24 -34.18 -13.84
CA LYS A 267 2.26 -34.78 -15.19
C LYS A 267 1.05 -35.68 -15.53
N GLY A 268 0.08 -35.86 -14.63
CA GLY A 268 -1.00 -36.84 -14.78
C GLY A 268 -2.43 -36.33 -14.61
N ASN A 269 -2.69 -35.03 -14.36
CA ASN A 269 -4.07 -34.54 -14.19
C ASN A 269 -4.27 -33.15 -14.82
N SER A 270 -4.99 -33.11 -15.95
CA SER A 270 -5.28 -31.88 -16.71
C SER A 270 -6.08 -30.86 -15.90
N TYR A 271 -6.91 -31.29 -14.94
CA TYR A 271 -7.66 -30.39 -14.08
C TYR A 271 -6.76 -29.64 -13.10
N GLN A 272 -5.74 -30.30 -12.55
CA GLN A 272 -4.76 -29.65 -11.66
C GLN A 272 -4.06 -28.50 -12.38
N TYR A 273 -3.67 -28.70 -13.64
CA TYR A 273 -3.08 -27.65 -14.47
C TYR A 273 -4.07 -26.50 -14.73
N LEU A 274 -5.32 -26.82 -15.05
CA LEU A 274 -6.34 -25.82 -15.33
C LEU A 274 -6.64 -24.94 -14.11
N TYR A 275 -6.80 -25.54 -12.92
CA TYR A 275 -6.98 -24.81 -11.66
C TYR A 275 -5.72 -24.01 -11.28
N ALA A 276 -4.52 -24.55 -11.48
CA ALA A 276 -3.27 -23.83 -11.23
C ALA A 276 -3.15 -22.58 -12.11
N ARG A 277 -3.51 -22.72 -13.39
CA ARG A 277 -3.48 -21.63 -14.36
C ARG A 277 -4.54 -20.58 -14.06
N ALA A 278 -5.73 -21.01 -13.62
CA ALA A 278 -6.80 -20.13 -13.15
C ALA A 278 -6.37 -19.31 -11.95
N PHE A 279 -5.74 -19.94 -10.97
CA PHE A 279 -5.21 -19.28 -9.79
C PHE A 279 -4.12 -18.27 -10.16
N VAL A 280 -3.13 -18.66 -10.95
CA VAL A 280 -1.99 -17.79 -11.32
C VAL A 280 -2.40 -16.58 -12.16
N ARG A 281 -3.43 -16.74 -13.01
CA ARG A 281 -3.88 -15.67 -13.92
C ARG A 281 -5.05 -14.86 -13.37
N GLY A 282 -5.89 -15.44 -12.53
CA GLY A 282 -7.03 -14.81 -11.89
C GLY A 282 -6.58 -13.85 -10.79
N THR A 283 -6.98 -12.60 -10.89
CA THR A 283 -6.65 -11.58 -9.89
C THR A 283 -7.36 -11.81 -8.55
N ASP A 284 -8.50 -12.49 -8.59
CA ASP A 284 -9.44 -12.47 -7.47
C ASP A 284 -9.05 -13.53 -6.44
N TYR A 285 -8.88 -14.79 -6.87
CA TYR A 285 -8.45 -15.88 -5.99
C TYR A 285 -6.98 -15.80 -5.56
N SER A 286 -6.06 -15.42 -6.46
CA SER A 286 -4.66 -15.22 -6.06
C SER A 286 -4.49 -14.01 -5.15
N GLY A 287 -5.20 -12.91 -5.44
CA GLY A 287 -5.19 -11.72 -4.59
C GLY A 287 -5.70 -12.00 -3.18
N LEU A 288 -6.74 -12.83 -3.06
CA LEU A 288 -7.28 -13.30 -1.78
C LEU A 288 -6.24 -14.09 -0.98
N PHE A 289 -5.63 -15.11 -1.60
CA PHE A 289 -4.58 -15.94 -0.97
C PHE A 289 -3.39 -15.09 -0.49
N PHE A 290 -2.83 -14.25 -1.36
CA PHE A 290 -1.68 -13.42 -0.99
C PHE A 290 -2.02 -12.41 0.11
N ARG A 291 -3.25 -11.87 0.13
CA ARG A 291 -3.68 -10.93 1.17
C ARG A 291 -3.83 -11.61 2.53
N LEU A 292 -4.54 -12.74 2.60
CA LEU A 292 -4.70 -13.47 3.87
C LEU A 292 -3.36 -13.98 4.37
N SER A 293 -2.55 -14.56 3.48
CA SER A 293 -1.23 -15.04 3.84
C SER A 293 -0.36 -13.89 4.35
N ALA A 294 -0.35 -12.72 3.69
CA ALA A 294 0.40 -11.56 4.18
C ALA A 294 -0.10 -11.05 5.55
N ILE A 295 -1.42 -10.98 5.77
CA ILE A 295 -1.99 -10.57 7.06
C ILE A 295 -1.64 -11.59 8.16
N GLY A 296 -1.81 -12.88 7.90
CA GLY A 296 -1.47 -13.94 8.85
C GLY A 296 0.03 -13.96 9.17
N MET A 297 0.87 -13.80 8.15
CA MET A 297 2.33 -13.69 8.28
C MET A 297 2.72 -12.53 9.20
N LEU A 298 2.09 -11.38 8.96
CA LEU A 298 2.37 -10.14 9.68
C LEU A 298 1.85 -10.23 11.13
N LEU A 299 0.65 -10.78 11.37
CA LEU A 299 0.15 -11.02 12.74
C LEU A 299 0.98 -12.04 13.52
N LEU A 300 1.49 -13.10 12.87
CA LEU A 300 2.38 -14.07 13.52
C LEU A 300 3.74 -13.47 13.90
N LEU A 301 4.27 -12.55 13.08
CA LEU A 301 5.48 -11.80 13.43
C LEU A 301 5.29 -10.94 14.68
N PHE A 302 4.08 -10.42 14.90
CA PHE A 302 3.77 -9.56 16.04
C PHE A 302 3.20 -10.31 17.25
N THR A 303 3.07 -11.63 17.21
CA THR A 303 2.55 -12.43 18.32
C THR A 303 3.68 -13.00 19.16
N PRO A 304 3.88 -12.56 20.43
CA PRO A 304 4.97 -13.05 21.27
C PRO A 304 4.65 -14.36 21.98
N SER A 305 3.37 -14.77 22.06
CA SER A 305 2.97 -15.98 22.77
C SER A 305 2.93 -17.20 21.84
N ALA A 306 3.64 -18.26 22.23
CA ALA A 306 3.75 -19.49 21.46
C ALA A 306 2.39 -20.16 21.20
N GLY A 307 1.53 -20.27 22.23
CA GLY A 307 0.21 -20.90 22.11
C GLY A 307 -0.75 -20.14 21.18
N PHE A 308 -0.76 -18.80 21.28
CA PHE A 308 -1.60 -17.97 20.41
C PHE A 308 -1.12 -18.02 18.96
N SER A 309 0.20 -18.05 18.74
CA SER A 309 0.78 -18.17 17.39
C SER A 309 0.35 -19.48 16.69
N LEU A 310 0.32 -20.60 17.43
CA LEU A 310 -0.17 -21.88 16.89
C LEU A 310 -1.64 -21.81 16.52
N GLY A 311 -2.50 -21.29 17.41
CA GLY A 311 -3.93 -21.13 17.14
C GLY A 311 -4.21 -20.18 15.98
N LEU A 312 -3.45 -19.09 15.86
CA LEU A 312 -3.58 -18.13 14.78
C LEU A 312 -3.17 -18.73 13.43
N SER A 313 -2.08 -19.52 13.40
CA SER A 313 -1.63 -20.20 12.17
C SER A 313 -2.68 -21.18 11.62
N LEU A 314 -3.32 -21.96 12.51
CA LEU A 314 -4.45 -22.83 12.17
C LEU A 314 -5.64 -22.06 11.62
N LEU A 315 -6.00 -20.96 12.29
CA LEU A 315 -7.13 -20.13 11.92
C LEU A 315 -6.95 -19.54 10.52
N PHE A 316 -5.76 -19.01 10.19
CA PHE A 316 -5.47 -18.49 8.86
C PHE A 316 -5.46 -19.60 7.80
N LEU A 317 -4.87 -20.77 8.08
CA LEU A 317 -4.94 -21.92 7.17
C LEU A 317 -6.38 -22.36 6.89
N TYR A 318 -7.22 -22.40 7.92
CA TYR A 318 -8.64 -22.70 7.77
C TYR A 318 -9.36 -21.66 6.90
N LEU A 319 -9.15 -20.36 7.20
CA LEU A 319 -9.78 -19.28 6.44
C LEU A 319 -9.35 -19.29 4.97
N THR A 320 -8.06 -19.48 4.70
CA THR A 320 -7.54 -19.56 3.33
C THR A 320 -8.09 -20.78 2.59
N GLY A 321 -8.14 -21.95 3.24
CA GLY A 321 -8.72 -23.16 2.66
C GLY A 321 -10.22 -23.00 2.32
N PHE A 322 -10.98 -22.41 3.24
CA PHE A 322 -12.39 -22.12 3.05
C PHE A 322 -12.64 -21.12 1.91
N GLN A 323 -11.83 -20.07 1.85
CA GLN A 323 -11.96 -18.99 0.87
C GLN A 323 -11.54 -19.38 -0.54
N LEU A 324 -10.67 -20.39 -0.69
CA LEU A 324 -10.28 -20.95 -1.99
C LEU A 324 -11.25 -22.04 -2.48
N LEU A 325 -12.17 -22.53 -1.64
CA LEU A 325 -13.17 -23.53 -2.02
C LEU A 325 -14.04 -23.12 -3.23
N PRO A 326 -14.50 -21.87 -3.38
CA PRO A 326 -15.27 -21.43 -4.56
C PRO A 326 -14.51 -21.56 -5.89
N LEU A 327 -13.17 -21.64 -5.88
CA LEU A 327 -12.38 -21.86 -7.10
C LEU A 327 -12.74 -23.19 -7.78
N TYR A 328 -13.19 -24.20 -7.02
CA TYR A 328 -13.67 -25.48 -7.57
C TYR A 328 -14.81 -25.27 -8.58
N PHE A 329 -15.70 -24.32 -8.30
CA PHE A 329 -16.90 -24.04 -9.09
C PHE A 329 -16.67 -23.03 -10.22
N HIS A 330 -15.52 -22.33 -10.24
CA HIS A 330 -15.23 -21.26 -11.20
C HIS A 330 -15.34 -21.69 -12.68
N PHE A 331 -15.09 -22.96 -12.98
CA PHE A 331 -15.19 -23.51 -14.34
C PHE A 331 -16.47 -24.28 -14.63
N ASN A 332 -17.35 -24.50 -13.64
CA ASN A 332 -18.58 -25.27 -13.86
C ASN A 332 -19.55 -24.58 -14.84
N GLU A 333 -19.48 -23.25 -14.96
CA GLU A 333 -20.31 -22.46 -15.87
C GLU A 333 -19.79 -22.44 -17.32
N ASN A 334 -18.50 -22.74 -17.55
CA ASN A 334 -17.93 -22.73 -18.89
C ASN A 334 -18.28 -24.03 -19.65
N MET A 335 -19.03 -23.92 -20.75
CA MET A 335 -19.44 -25.09 -21.56
C MET A 335 -18.26 -25.91 -22.09
N LEU A 336 -17.15 -25.27 -22.45
CA LEU A 336 -15.92 -25.94 -22.90
C LEU A 336 -15.31 -26.86 -21.83
N TYR A 337 -15.62 -26.61 -20.55
CA TYR A 337 -15.16 -27.43 -19.43
C TYR A 337 -15.90 -28.78 -19.34
N ARG A 338 -17.13 -28.87 -19.87
CA ARG A 338 -17.94 -30.10 -19.90
C ARG A 338 -17.51 -31.06 -21.02
N LEU A 339 -16.72 -30.58 -21.98
CA LEU A 339 -16.24 -31.37 -23.13
C LEU A 339 -14.93 -32.13 -22.83
N TYR A 340 -14.37 -32.02 -21.61
CA TYR A 340 -13.12 -32.68 -21.26
C TYR A 340 -13.35 -34.19 -20.99
N PRO A 341 -12.61 -35.09 -21.67
CA PRO A 341 -12.85 -36.54 -21.60
C PRO A 341 -12.18 -37.18 -20.38
N THR A 342 -12.40 -36.63 -19.19
CA THR A 342 -11.76 -37.07 -17.93
C THR A 342 -12.81 -37.28 -16.84
N GLN A 343 -12.69 -38.35 -16.05
CA GLN A 343 -13.67 -38.73 -15.03
C GLN A 343 -13.86 -37.63 -13.97
N HIS A 344 -15.10 -37.44 -13.51
CA HIS A 344 -15.42 -36.48 -12.44
C HIS A 344 -14.63 -36.71 -11.14
N ALA A 345 -14.20 -37.95 -10.85
CA ALA A 345 -13.35 -38.27 -9.71
C ALA A 345 -11.96 -37.59 -9.78
N ASP A 346 -11.40 -37.40 -10.97
CA ASP A 346 -10.10 -36.74 -11.17
C ASP A 346 -10.17 -35.24 -10.93
N LYS A 347 -11.37 -34.64 -11.03
CA LYS A 347 -11.60 -33.21 -10.79
C LYS A 347 -11.37 -32.84 -9.32
N PHE A 348 -11.98 -33.60 -8.40
CA PHE A 348 -11.83 -33.38 -6.97
C PHE A 348 -10.40 -33.70 -6.52
N ALA A 349 -9.80 -34.78 -7.04
CA ALA A 349 -8.42 -35.13 -6.75
C ALA A 349 -7.41 -34.05 -7.20
N GLY A 350 -7.61 -33.47 -8.40
CA GLY A 350 -6.78 -32.39 -8.93
C GLY A 350 -6.91 -31.10 -8.12
N PHE A 351 -8.12 -30.74 -7.71
CA PHE A 351 -8.37 -29.58 -6.84
C PHE A 351 -7.77 -29.78 -5.44
N LYS A 352 -7.96 -30.96 -4.83
CA LYS A 352 -7.41 -31.32 -3.52
C LYS A 352 -5.89 -31.23 -3.48
N ARG A 353 -5.20 -31.71 -4.54
CA ARG A 353 -3.74 -31.59 -4.68
C ARG A 353 -3.29 -30.13 -4.76
N LEU A 354 -3.98 -29.31 -5.55
CA LEU A 354 -3.65 -27.89 -5.67
C LEU A 354 -3.85 -27.15 -4.34
N LEU A 355 -4.99 -27.35 -3.67
CA LEU A 355 -5.25 -26.68 -2.40
C LEU A 355 -4.30 -27.16 -1.31
N GLY A 356 -4.02 -28.46 -1.25
CA GLY A 356 -3.03 -29.03 -0.32
C GLY A 356 -1.64 -28.43 -0.53
N TYR A 357 -1.21 -28.23 -1.78
CA TYR A 357 0.05 -27.55 -2.08
C TYR A 357 0.04 -26.09 -1.63
N LEU A 358 -1.02 -25.32 -1.93
CA LEU A 358 -1.13 -23.91 -1.52
C LEU A 358 -1.13 -23.75 0.00
N LEU A 359 -1.93 -24.54 0.72
CA LEU A 359 -1.96 -24.55 2.18
C LEU A 359 -0.64 -25.04 2.78
N GLY A 360 0.05 -25.99 2.13
CA GLY A 360 1.37 -26.45 2.53
C GLY A 360 2.42 -25.34 2.45
N VAL A 361 2.43 -24.57 1.35
CA VAL A 361 3.32 -23.41 1.21
C VAL A 361 3.02 -22.35 2.28
N GLU A 362 1.75 -22.04 2.51
CA GLU A 362 1.33 -21.09 3.55
C GLU A 362 1.71 -21.57 4.97
N GLY A 363 1.46 -22.84 5.27
CA GLY A 363 1.78 -23.46 6.56
C GLY A 363 3.29 -23.50 6.83
N PHE A 364 4.10 -23.73 5.79
CA PHE A 364 5.56 -23.67 5.89
C PHE A 364 6.06 -22.24 6.16
N LEU A 365 5.48 -21.25 5.49
CA LEU A 365 5.80 -19.84 5.73
C LEU A 365 5.45 -19.40 7.16
N PHE A 366 4.28 -19.79 7.66
CA PHE A 366 3.86 -19.50 9.04
C PHE A 366 4.78 -20.20 10.06
N ALA A 367 5.14 -21.45 9.81
CA ALA A 367 6.08 -22.17 10.68
C ALA A 367 7.47 -21.51 10.74
N GLY A 368 7.98 -21.04 9.59
CA GLY A 368 9.25 -20.32 9.51
C GLY A 368 9.26 -19.03 10.34
N ILE A 369 8.11 -18.37 10.48
CA ILE A 369 7.98 -17.16 11.30
C ILE A 369 7.90 -17.48 12.79
N ILE A 370 7.14 -18.51 13.16
CA ILE A 370 7.03 -18.97 14.54
C ILE A 370 8.41 -19.40 15.06
N PHE A 371 9.22 -20.02 14.20
CA PHE A 371 10.61 -20.39 14.49
C PHE A 371 11.48 -19.18 14.84
N ILE A 372 11.35 -18.07 14.10
CA ILE A 372 12.14 -16.85 14.33
C ILE A 372 11.75 -16.18 15.65
N ASN A 373 10.47 -16.21 16.03
CA ASN A 373 9.95 -15.41 17.14
C ASN A 373 10.02 -16.10 18.50
N ASN A 374 9.74 -17.41 18.57
CA ASN A 374 9.49 -18.10 19.85
C ASN A 374 10.60 -19.10 20.23
N SER A 375 10.87 -20.12 19.40
CA SER A 375 11.95 -21.11 19.60
C SER A 375 11.91 -22.21 18.51
N LEU A 376 12.98 -23.01 18.44
CA LEU A 376 13.08 -24.17 17.55
C LEU A 376 11.98 -25.22 17.79
N GLN A 377 11.60 -25.43 19.05
CA GLN A 377 10.59 -26.43 19.44
C GLN A 377 9.18 -26.03 19.02
N THR A 378 8.81 -24.76 19.18
CA THR A 378 7.48 -24.26 18.78
C THR A 378 7.35 -24.16 17.26
N GLY A 379 8.46 -23.85 16.56
CA GLY A 379 8.54 -23.97 15.11
C GLY A 379 8.27 -25.40 14.62
N LEU A 380 8.94 -26.41 15.20
CA LEU A 380 8.71 -27.81 14.86
C LEU A 380 7.27 -28.27 15.19
N ALA A 381 6.75 -27.87 16.35
CA ALA A 381 5.36 -28.14 16.73
C ALA A 381 4.37 -27.53 15.72
N SER A 382 4.63 -26.31 15.23
CA SER A 382 3.78 -25.67 14.22
C SER A 382 3.79 -26.41 12.88
N ILE A 383 4.92 -26.98 12.45
CA ILE A 383 4.99 -27.79 11.22
C ILE A 383 4.13 -29.04 11.35
N ALA A 384 4.31 -29.80 12.44
CA ALA A 384 3.55 -31.02 12.69
C ALA A 384 2.04 -30.73 12.78
N LEU A 385 1.68 -29.66 13.48
CA LEU A 385 0.30 -29.26 13.68
C LEU A 385 -0.35 -28.77 12.38
N ASN A 386 0.33 -27.92 11.62
CA ASN A 386 -0.15 -27.45 10.32
C ASN A 386 -0.28 -28.59 9.31
N ALA A 387 0.68 -29.52 9.27
CA ALA A 387 0.61 -30.70 8.40
C ALA A 387 -0.57 -31.61 8.77
N GLY A 388 -0.77 -31.87 10.07
CA GLY A 388 -1.92 -32.62 10.56
C GLY A 388 -3.25 -31.97 10.21
N PHE A 389 -3.34 -30.64 10.36
CA PHE A 389 -4.52 -29.87 9.98
C PHE A 389 -4.80 -29.92 8.48
N ILE A 390 -3.77 -29.76 7.63
CA ILE A 390 -3.92 -29.84 6.18
C ILE A 390 -4.42 -31.23 5.77
N TRP A 391 -3.90 -32.30 6.37
CA TRP A 391 -4.38 -33.65 6.12
C TRP A 391 -5.84 -33.83 6.53
N LEU A 392 -6.21 -33.38 7.74
CA LEU A 392 -7.58 -33.47 8.24
C LEU A 392 -8.56 -32.65 7.39
N PHE A 393 -8.19 -31.42 7.04
CA PHE A 393 -8.97 -30.51 6.21
C PHE A 393 -9.20 -31.06 4.80
N THR A 394 -8.16 -31.60 4.16
CA THR A 394 -8.26 -32.16 2.81
C THR A 394 -9.01 -33.49 2.74
N GLN A 395 -9.03 -34.28 3.82
CA GLN A 395 -9.78 -35.55 3.89
C GLN A 395 -11.24 -35.36 4.32
N PHE A 396 -11.48 -34.74 5.47
CA PHE A 396 -12.81 -34.69 6.08
C PHE A 396 -13.65 -33.48 5.63
N TYR A 397 -13.07 -32.28 5.66
CA TYR A 397 -13.84 -31.07 5.40
C TYR A 397 -14.18 -30.90 3.92
N MET A 398 -13.23 -31.25 3.05
CA MET A 398 -13.38 -31.05 1.62
C MET A 398 -14.37 -32.05 1.01
N GLY A 399 -14.32 -33.34 1.40
CA GLY A 399 -15.21 -34.38 0.87
C GLY A 399 -16.68 -34.14 1.22
N GLY A 400 -16.99 -33.87 2.49
CA GLY A 400 -18.38 -33.70 2.94
C GLY A 400 -19.07 -32.43 2.41
N ARG A 401 -18.33 -31.43 1.93
CA ARG A 401 -18.89 -30.16 1.42
C ARG A 401 -19.01 -30.12 -0.10
N THR A 402 -18.15 -30.82 -0.83
CA THR A 402 -18.31 -30.96 -2.29
C THR A 402 -19.48 -31.87 -2.63
N GLU A 403 -19.68 -32.97 -1.91
CA GLU A 403 -20.84 -33.85 -2.10
C GLU A 403 -22.17 -33.11 -1.86
N LYS A 404 -22.26 -32.32 -0.77
CA LYS A 404 -23.47 -31.52 -0.47
C LYS A 404 -23.77 -30.42 -1.49
N ARG A 405 -22.77 -29.90 -2.20
CA ARG A 405 -22.96 -28.84 -3.21
C ARG A 405 -23.12 -29.39 -4.63
N GLU A 406 -22.64 -30.58 -4.92
CA GLU A 406 -22.94 -31.28 -6.17
C GLU A 406 -24.40 -31.78 -6.15
N ALA A 407 -24.88 -32.26 -5.01
CA ALA A 407 -26.30 -32.63 -4.80
C ALA A 407 -27.28 -31.44 -4.86
N ALA A 408 -26.80 -30.20 -4.85
CA ALA A 408 -27.63 -28.98 -4.92
C ALA A 408 -27.61 -28.30 -6.29
N ASN A 409 -26.75 -28.76 -7.22
CA ASN A 409 -26.60 -28.20 -8.58
C ASN A 409 -27.06 -29.17 -9.68
N TYR A 410 -27.50 -30.36 -9.29
CA TYR A 410 -28.39 -31.25 -10.04
C TYR A 410 -29.77 -31.19 -9.38
#